data_AF-A0A6A4HEI8-F1
#
_entry.id   AF-A0A6A4HEI8-F1
#
_cell.length_a   1.000
_cell.length_b   1.000
_cell.length_c   1.000
_cell.angle_alpha   90.00
_cell.angle_beta   90.00
_cell.angle_gamma   90.00
#
_symmetry.space_group_name_H-M   'P 1'
#
loop_
_entity.id
_entity.type
_entity.pdbx_description
1 polymer ?
#
loop_
_entity_poly.entity_id
_entity_poly.type
_entity_poly.pdbx_seq_one_letter_code
_entity_poly.pdbx_strand_id
1 'polypeptide(L)'
;MSSPKPPTVTPTPYLAGILLNTRQIQLIAENTLSAEDISLANYNDHGIDYAWAMNRHFHEALVHRVVICPPRNAKPSDKDLRFYAHSVVPSFDGKPPQLYAGDFGYDFFRELLEGLPEEVRKEFLGARMGVVRWPRYFREPEWIREDMYNAIEKMQAQHKLDGDSEDDTT
;
A
#
# COMPACT_ATOMS: atom_id res chain seq x y z
N MET A 1 20.30 3.08 40.08
CA MET A 1 19.28 2.37 39.29
C MET A 1 19.35 2.93 37.88
N SER A 2 19.78 2.15 36.91
CA SER A 2 19.84 2.60 35.51
C SER A 2 18.46 2.44 34.89
N SER A 3 17.90 3.52 34.38
CA SER A 3 16.67 3.50 33.59
C SER A 3 16.80 2.48 32.44
N PRO A 4 15.73 1.77 32.05
CA PRO A 4 15.78 0.87 30.91
C PRO A 4 16.16 1.69 29.66
N LYS A 5 17.19 1.27 28.93
CA LYS A 5 17.48 1.84 27.61
C LYS A 5 16.28 1.56 26.71
N PRO A 6 15.72 2.57 26.03
CA PRO A 6 14.69 2.31 25.03
C PRO A 6 15.29 1.39 23.95
N PRO A 7 14.52 0.45 23.38
CA PRO A 7 15.02 -0.36 22.28
C PRO A 7 15.43 0.56 21.12
N THR A 8 16.73 0.57 20.83
CA THR A 8 17.43 1.34 19.79
C THR A 8 17.17 0.83 18.35
N VAL A 9 16.00 0.25 18.07
CA VAL A 9 15.72 -0.31 16.75
C VAL A 9 14.92 0.71 15.94
N THR A 10 15.57 1.36 14.99
CA THR A 10 14.89 2.15 13.97
C THR A 10 13.95 1.22 13.18
N PRO A 11 12.63 1.43 13.23
CA PRO A 11 11.69 0.56 12.53
C PRO A 11 11.93 0.63 11.03
N THR A 12 11.70 -0.49 10.36
CA THR A 12 11.81 -0.59 8.90
C THR A 12 10.45 -0.34 8.27
N PRO A 13 10.34 0.57 7.27
CA PRO A 13 9.08 0.77 6.57
C PRO A 13 8.79 -0.40 5.64
N TYR A 14 7.54 -0.85 5.70
CA TYR A 14 6.96 -1.76 4.73
C TYR A 14 5.72 -1.12 4.12
N LEU A 15 5.46 -1.41 2.85
CA LEU A 15 4.24 -1.02 2.17
C LEU A 15 3.21 -2.13 2.28
N ALA A 16 1.99 -1.78 2.68
CA ALA A 16 0.82 -2.64 2.63
C ALA A 16 -0.09 -2.25 1.46
N GLY A 17 -0.64 -3.26 0.80
CA GLY A 17 -1.34 -3.07 -0.46
C GLY A 17 -1.89 -4.35 -1.06
N ILE A 18 -2.36 -4.25 -2.29
CA ILE A 18 -3.04 -5.33 -3.02
C ILE A 18 -2.19 -5.74 -4.23
N LEU A 19 -2.05 -7.05 -4.43
CA LEU A 19 -1.50 -7.62 -5.65
C LEU A 19 -2.60 -7.70 -6.70
N LEU A 20 -2.43 -6.96 -7.79
CA LEU A 20 -3.39 -6.79 -8.87
C LEU A 20 -2.75 -7.15 -10.22
N ASN A 21 -3.52 -7.74 -11.12
CA ASN A 21 -3.09 -8.00 -12.49
C ASN A 21 -3.22 -6.75 -13.40
N THR A 22 -2.72 -6.81 -14.64
CA THR A 22 -2.84 -5.66 -15.57
C THR A 22 -4.29 -5.21 -15.73
N ARG A 23 -5.23 -6.15 -15.87
CA ARG A 23 -6.64 -5.84 -16.13
C ARG A 23 -7.28 -5.10 -14.96
N GLN A 24 -6.99 -5.51 -13.73
CA GLN A 24 -7.50 -4.86 -12.52
C GLN A 24 -6.94 -3.44 -12.37
N ILE A 25 -5.65 -3.22 -12.68
CA ILE A 25 -5.05 -1.87 -12.69
C ILE A 25 -5.70 -0.98 -13.75
N GLN A 26 -5.91 -1.52 -14.97
CA GLN A 26 -6.63 -0.81 -16.02
C GLN A 26 -8.04 -0.41 -15.57
N LEU A 27 -8.79 -1.34 -14.97
CA LEU A 27 -10.15 -1.08 -14.50
C LEU A 27 -10.19 0.00 -13.41
N ILE A 28 -9.24 0.02 -12.49
CA ILE A 28 -9.13 1.12 -11.52
C ILE A 28 -8.87 2.43 -12.27
N ALA A 29 -7.88 2.46 -13.16
CA ALA A 29 -7.52 3.68 -13.87
C ALA A 29 -8.69 4.25 -14.70
N GLU A 30 -9.38 3.40 -15.48
CA GLU A 30 -10.53 3.78 -16.31
C GLU A 30 -11.73 4.32 -15.52
N ASN A 31 -11.85 3.96 -14.23
CA ASN A 31 -12.96 4.39 -13.37
C ASN A 31 -12.58 5.48 -12.37
N THR A 32 -11.30 5.83 -12.26
CA THR A 32 -10.80 6.82 -11.28
C THR A 32 -10.10 8.01 -11.92
N LEU A 33 -9.45 7.81 -13.06
CA LEU A 33 -8.68 8.86 -13.75
C LEU A 33 -9.51 9.53 -14.84
N SER A 34 -9.14 10.76 -15.18
CA SER A 34 -9.71 11.46 -16.33
C SER A 34 -9.22 10.85 -17.65
N ALA A 35 -9.97 11.06 -18.74
CA ALA A 35 -9.53 10.64 -20.07
C ALA A 35 -8.22 11.33 -20.49
N GLU A 36 -7.98 12.55 -20.00
CA GLU A 36 -6.73 13.29 -20.22
C GLU A 36 -5.56 12.59 -19.54
N ASP A 37 -5.69 12.23 -18.26
CA ASP A 37 -4.65 11.49 -17.52
C ASP A 37 -4.31 10.15 -18.17
N ILE A 38 -5.32 9.44 -18.66
CA ILE A 38 -5.13 8.17 -19.39
C ILE A 38 -4.44 8.42 -20.73
N SER A 39 -4.73 9.51 -21.43
CA SER A 39 -4.09 9.84 -22.70
C SER A 39 -2.61 10.21 -22.57
N LEU A 40 -2.21 10.71 -21.39
CA LEU A 40 -0.81 11.01 -21.07
C LEU A 40 -0.01 9.76 -20.69
N ALA A 41 -0.67 8.62 -20.53
CA ALA A 41 -0.01 7.38 -20.15
C ALA A 41 1.08 6.98 -21.14
N ASN A 42 2.19 6.49 -20.61
CA ASN A 42 3.29 6.03 -21.45
C ASN A 42 2.88 4.78 -22.24
N TYR A 43 3.26 4.71 -23.51
CA TYR A 43 3.05 3.52 -24.33
C TYR A 43 4.22 2.55 -24.15
N ASN A 44 3.90 1.26 -24.02
CA ASN A 44 4.86 0.17 -24.02
C ASN A 44 4.47 -0.88 -25.08
N ASP A 45 5.27 -1.94 -25.23
CA ASP A 45 5.01 -3.03 -26.20
C ASP A 45 3.65 -3.75 -26.00
N HIS A 46 2.97 -3.48 -24.89
CA HIS A 46 1.68 -4.04 -24.51
C HIS A 46 0.54 -3.00 -24.50
N GLY A 47 0.79 -1.78 -24.99
CA GLY A 47 -0.20 -0.70 -25.04
C GLY A 47 -0.01 0.34 -23.93
N ILE A 48 -1.12 0.85 -23.40
CA ILE A 48 -1.14 1.92 -22.39
C ILE A 48 -0.60 1.41 -21.04
N ASP A 49 0.37 2.13 -20.46
CA ASP A 49 0.86 1.88 -19.10
C ASP A 49 -0.01 2.57 -18.04
N TYR A 50 -1.10 1.91 -17.66
CA TYR A 50 -2.02 2.40 -16.63
C TYR A 50 -1.37 2.56 -15.25
N ALA A 51 -0.34 1.76 -14.92
CA ALA A 51 0.38 1.93 -13.66
C ALA A 51 1.18 3.25 -13.64
N TRP A 52 1.76 3.61 -14.77
CA TRP A 52 2.41 4.92 -14.93
C TRP A 52 1.41 6.07 -14.77
N ALA A 53 0.25 5.99 -15.43
CA ALA A 53 -0.79 7.03 -15.36
C ALA A 53 -1.28 7.25 -13.92
N MET A 54 -1.54 6.16 -13.19
CA MET A 54 -1.94 6.24 -11.78
C MET A 54 -0.86 6.84 -10.90
N ASN A 55 0.40 6.44 -11.07
CA ASN A 55 1.52 7.01 -10.30
C ASN A 55 1.71 8.50 -10.57
N ARG A 56 1.54 8.94 -11.81
CA ARG A 56 1.54 10.36 -12.16
C ARG A 56 0.41 11.09 -11.45
N HIS A 57 -0.82 10.57 -11.52
CA HIS A 57 -1.97 11.16 -10.86
C HIS A 57 -1.77 11.26 -9.33
N PHE A 58 -1.27 10.21 -8.68
CA PHE A 58 -0.96 10.26 -7.24
C PHE A 58 0.08 11.33 -6.90
N HIS A 59 1.10 11.47 -7.74
CA HIS A 59 2.12 12.50 -7.55
C HIS A 59 1.54 13.91 -7.68
N GLU A 60 0.73 14.17 -8.70
CA GLU A 60 0.11 15.48 -8.94
C GLU A 60 -0.95 15.84 -7.90
N ALA A 61 -1.68 14.84 -7.40
CA ALA A 61 -2.66 14.99 -6.33
C ALA A 61 -2.06 14.99 -4.91
N LEU A 62 -0.74 14.85 -4.78
CA LEU A 62 -0.03 14.74 -3.49
C LEU A 62 -0.57 13.61 -2.59
N VAL A 63 -0.94 12.49 -3.21
CA VAL A 63 -1.46 11.31 -2.53
C VAL A 63 -0.33 10.32 -2.29
N HIS A 64 -0.13 9.90 -1.04
CA HIS A 64 0.89 8.93 -0.64
C HIS A 64 0.51 7.49 -1.02
N ARG A 65 0.45 7.21 -2.33
CA ARG A 65 0.13 5.90 -2.92
C ARG A 65 1.07 5.62 -4.09
N VAL A 66 1.23 4.34 -4.43
CA VAL A 66 2.05 3.93 -5.58
C VAL A 66 1.63 2.58 -6.13
N VAL A 67 1.66 2.42 -7.45
CA VAL A 67 1.60 1.13 -8.14
C VAL A 67 3.03 0.70 -8.48
N ILE A 68 3.50 -0.39 -7.85
CA ILE A 68 4.85 -0.93 -8.05
C ILE A 68 4.78 -2.06 -9.07
N CYS A 69 5.52 -1.90 -10.15
CA CYS A 69 5.69 -2.94 -11.16
C CYS A 69 6.64 -4.05 -10.66
N PRO A 70 6.49 -5.29 -11.15
CA PRO A 70 7.40 -6.36 -10.80
C PRO A 70 8.81 -6.06 -11.36
N PRO A 71 9.88 -6.52 -10.70
CA PRO A 71 11.22 -6.33 -11.23
C PRO A 71 11.39 -7.06 -12.56
N ARG A 72 12.30 -6.59 -13.43
CA ARG A 72 12.52 -7.17 -14.77
C ARG A 72 12.82 -8.67 -14.78
N ASN A 73 13.45 -9.16 -13.70
CA ASN A 73 13.81 -10.56 -13.49
C ASN A 73 12.76 -11.36 -12.68
N ALA A 74 11.56 -10.83 -12.47
CA ALA A 74 10.46 -11.58 -11.86
C ALA A 74 10.14 -12.86 -12.64
N LYS A 75 9.63 -13.87 -11.93
CA LYS A 75 9.18 -15.11 -12.55
C LYS A 75 8.09 -14.81 -13.59
N PRO A 76 7.98 -15.60 -14.66
CA PRO A 76 6.94 -15.38 -15.68
C PRO A 76 5.52 -15.29 -15.10
N SER A 77 5.21 -16.10 -14.08
CA SER A 77 3.92 -16.07 -13.36
C SER A 77 3.61 -14.75 -12.67
N ASP A 78 4.64 -13.97 -12.34
CA ASP A 78 4.54 -12.78 -11.49
C ASP A 78 4.70 -11.50 -12.32
N LYS A 79 5.06 -11.60 -13.61
CA LYS A 79 5.28 -10.45 -14.50
C LYS A 79 4.02 -9.62 -14.74
N ASP A 80 2.85 -10.22 -14.59
CA ASP A 80 1.57 -9.53 -14.71
C ASP A 80 1.10 -8.91 -13.39
N LEU A 81 1.75 -9.24 -12.26
CA LEU A 81 1.33 -8.76 -10.94
C LEU A 81 1.98 -7.41 -10.63
N ARG A 82 1.14 -6.44 -10.28
CA ARG A 82 1.49 -5.10 -9.82
C ARG A 82 1.03 -4.95 -8.38
N PHE A 83 1.84 -4.29 -7.56
CA PHE A 83 1.51 -4.06 -6.17
C PHE A 83 0.97 -2.64 -6.01
N TYR A 84 -0.34 -2.52 -5.80
CA TYR A 84 -0.98 -1.25 -5.45
C TYR A 84 -0.77 -1.02 -3.96
N ALA A 85 0.18 -0.16 -3.60
CA ALA A 85 0.47 0.23 -2.23
C ALA A 85 -0.42 1.40 -1.79
N HIS A 86 -1.02 1.25 -0.60
CA HIS A 86 -1.89 2.26 -0.01
C HIS A 86 -1.33 2.88 1.27
N SER A 87 -0.57 2.12 2.04
CA SER A 87 -0.18 2.51 3.39
C SER A 87 1.21 2.02 3.74
N VAL A 88 1.81 2.64 4.75
CA VAL A 88 3.06 2.22 5.36
C VAL A 88 2.77 1.55 6.69
N VAL A 89 3.42 0.41 6.92
CA VAL A 89 3.35 -0.35 8.17
C VAL A 89 4.76 -0.46 8.76
N PRO A 90 4.97 -0.07 10.03
CA PRO A 90 6.26 -0.18 10.67
C PRO A 90 6.59 -1.65 11.02
N SER A 91 7.84 -2.05 10.79
CA SER A 91 8.39 -3.31 11.28
C SER A 91 9.47 -3.04 12.33
N PHE A 92 9.26 -3.53 13.54
CA PHE A 92 10.19 -3.36 14.66
C PHE A 92 11.23 -4.48 14.78
N ASP A 93 11.00 -5.62 14.13
CA ASP A 93 11.93 -6.76 14.10
C ASP A 93 12.64 -6.91 12.74
N GLY A 94 12.36 -6.00 11.80
CA GLY A 94 12.88 -5.99 10.44
C GLY A 94 12.24 -7.04 9.51
N LYS A 95 11.29 -7.84 9.99
CA LYS A 95 10.56 -8.83 9.17
C LYS A 95 9.26 -8.20 8.63
N PRO A 96 8.72 -8.70 7.49
CA PRO A 96 7.44 -8.24 7.00
C PRO A 96 6.36 -8.41 8.07
N PRO A 97 5.66 -7.34 8.48
CA PRO A 97 4.52 -7.45 9.37
C PRO A 97 3.47 -8.38 8.78
N GLN A 98 2.82 -9.19 9.63
CA GLN A 98 1.64 -9.92 9.21
C GLN A 98 0.48 -8.94 9.07
N LEU A 99 -0.18 -8.94 7.91
CA LEU A 99 -1.47 -8.27 7.80
C LEU A 99 -2.47 -9.12 8.57
N TYR A 100 -2.76 -8.73 9.82
CA TYR A 100 -3.91 -9.29 10.51
C TYR A 100 -5.15 -8.94 9.69
N ALA A 101 -6.03 -9.92 9.54
CA ALA A 101 -7.27 -9.81 8.75
C ALA A 101 -8.30 -8.81 9.34
N GLY A 102 -7.94 -8.07 10.40
CA GLY A 102 -8.76 -7.07 11.07
C GLY A 102 -8.75 -5.72 10.36
N ASP A 103 -7.75 -4.86 10.56
CA ASP A 103 -8.12 -3.44 10.68
C ASP A 103 -7.51 -2.44 9.69
N PHE A 104 -6.65 -2.85 8.75
CA PHE A 104 -6.07 -1.88 7.80
C PHE A 104 -6.08 -2.34 6.33
N GLY A 105 -5.82 -3.61 6.09
CA GLY A 105 -5.79 -4.15 4.73
C GLY A 105 -7.18 -4.35 4.13
N TYR A 106 -8.12 -4.80 4.95
CA TYR A 106 -9.46 -5.17 4.51
C TYR A 106 -10.34 -3.95 4.24
N ASP A 107 -10.28 -2.94 5.12
CA ASP A 107 -11.00 -1.69 4.94
C ASP A 107 -10.55 -0.95 3.68
N PHE A 108 -9.24 -0.86 3.43
CA PHE A 108 -8.76 -0.25 2.18
C PHE A 108 -9.24 -1.00 0.93
N PHE A 109 -9.19 -2.33 0.93
CA PHE A 109 -9.67 -3.09 -0.22
C PHE A 109 -11.18 -2.90 -0.41
N ARG A 110 -11.96 -2.87 0.67
CA ARG A 110 -13.39 -2.55 0.63
C ARG A 110 -13.63 -1.15 0.05
N GLU A 111 -12.96 -0.12 0.56
CA GLU A 111 -13.07 1.26 0.07
C GLU A 111 -12.73 1.37 -1.42
N LEU A 112 -11.65 0.70 -1.86
CA LEU A 112 -11.29 0.65 -3.26
C LEU A 112 -12.41 0.03 -4.11
N LEU A 113 -13.00 -1.08 -3.67
CA LEU A 113 -14.08 -1.75 -4.40
C LEU A 113 -15.38 -0.94 -4.38
N GLU A 114 -15.70 -0.28 -3.26
CA GLU A 114 -16.87 0.59 -3.14
C GLU A 114 -16.80 1.78 -4.10
N GLY A 115 -15.60 2.29 -4.36
CA GLY A 115 -15.33 3.30 -5.39
C GLY A 115 -15.47 2.83 -6.84
N LEU A 116 -15.66 1.53 -7.08
CA LEU A 116 -15.83 0.94 -8.41
C LEU A 116 -17.28 0.53 -8.68
N PRO A 117 -17.74 0.59 -9.95
CA PRO A 117 -19.04 0.07 -10.35
C PRO A 117 -19.20 -1.42 -10.01
N GLU A 118 -20.40 -1.84 -9.63
CA GLU A 118 -20.68 -3.20 -9.15
C GLU A 118 -20.30 -4.27 -10.18
N GLU A 119 -20.49 -3.98 -11.47
CA GLU A 119 -20.18 -4.87 -12.58
C GLU A 119 -18.68 -5.17 -12.72
N VAL A 120 -17.85 -4.25 -12.21
CA VAL A 120 -16.39 -4.30 -12.26
C VAL A 120 -15.81 -5.02 -11.03
N ARG A 121 -16.48 -4.93 -9.87
CA ARG A 121 -16.00 -5.50 -8.59
C ARG A 121 -15.70 -7.00 -8.69
N LYS A 122 -16.44 -7.75 -9.51
CA LYS A 122 -16.21 -9.20 -9.72
C LYS A 122 -14.82 -9.52 -10.28
N GLU A 123 -14.20 -8.61 -11.00
CA GLU A 123 -12.85 -8.77 -11.58
C GLU A 123 -11.76 -8.78 -10.49
N PHE A 124 -12.10 -8.38 -9.27
CA PHE A 124 -11.20 -8.33 -8.12
C PHE A 124 -11.34 -9.55 -7.20
N LEU A 125 -12.21 -10.50 -7.53
CA LEU A 125 -12.29 -11.77 -6.81
C LEU A 125 -10.94 -12.50 -6.88
N GLY A 126 -10.40 -12.84 -5.71
CA GLY A 126 -9.11 -13.50 -5.59
C GLY A 126 -7.89 -12.57 -5.58
N ALA A 127 -8.09 -11.24 -5.64
CA ALA A 127 -7.02 -10.28 -5.33
C ALA A 127 -6.49 -10.52 -3.91
N ARG A 128 -5.17 -10.41 -3.75
CA ARG A 128 -4.50 -10.76 -2.49
C ARG A 128 -3.87 -9.54 -1.87
N MET A 129 -4.05 -9.40 -0.56
CA MET A 129 -3.28 -8.45 0.22
C MET A 129 -1.84 -8.92 0.36
N GLY A 130 -0.91 -7.98 0.41
CA GLY A 130 0.50 -8.27 0.56
C GLY A 130 1.24 -7.13 1.26
N VAL A 131 2.44 -7.46 1.70
CA VAL A 131 3.37 -6.50 2.31
C VAL A 131 4.72 -6.63 1.61
N VAL A 132 5.26 -5.51 1.15
CA VAL A 132 6.55 -5.48 0.45
C VAL A 132 7.43 -4.38 1.03
N ARG A 133 8.75 -4.54 0.90
CA ARG A 133 9.67 -3.40 1.10
C ARG A 133 9.65 -2.52 -0.13
N TRP A 134 10.00 -1.25 0.04
CA TRP A 134 10.28 -0.39 -1.11
C TRP A 134 11.32 -1.05 -2.04
N PRO A 135 11.07 -1.10 -3.35
CA PRO A 135 11.99 -1.69 -4.30
C PRO A 135 13.32 -0.92 -4.35
N ARG A 136 14.44 -1.64 -4.19
CA ARG A 136 15.79 -1.04 -4.18
C ARG A 136 16.21 -0.36 -5.49
N TYR A 137 15.51 -0.64 -6.59
CA TYR A 137 15.80 -0.06 -7.90
C TYR A 137 15.14 1.32 -8.11
N PHE A 138 14.31 1.79 -7.16
CA PHE A 138 13.83 3.15 -7.10
C PHE A 138 14.37 3.86 -5.86
N ARG A 139 14.58 5.18 -5.96
CA ARG A 139 14.82 6.02 -4.78
C ARG A 139 13.57 5.98 -3.89
N GLU A 140 13.75 5.71 -2.60
CA GLU A 140 12.67 5.75 -1.61
C GLU A 140 12.14 7.19 -1.50
N PRO A 141 10.83 7.42 -1.70
CA PRO A 141 10.23 8.74 -1.52
C PRO A 141 10.15 9.12 -0.03
N GLU A 142 10.23 10.42 0.25
CA GLU A 142 10.32 10.96 1.62
C GLU A 142 9.08 10.62 2.46
N TRP A 143 7.89 10.63 1.84
CA TRP A 143 6.62 10.33 2.50
C TRP A 143 6.57 8.96 3.17
N ILE A 144 7.35 7.98 2.71
CA ILE A 144 7.34 6.63 3.33
C ILE A 144 7.80 6.69 4.79
N ARG A 145 8.80 7.52 5.09
CA ARG A 145 9.30 7.66 6.45
C ARG A 145 8.35 8.44 7.32
N GLU A 146 7.77 9.51 6.77
CA GLU A 146 6.78 10.32 7.47
C GLU A 146 5.55 9.49 7.84
N ASP A 147 4.98 8.75 6.89
CA ASP A 147 3.84 7.86 7.12
C ASP A 147 4.17 6.74 8.11
N MET A 148 5.40 6.21 8.10
CA MET A 148 5.84 5.24 9.09
C MET A 148 5.80 5.81 10.51
N TYR A 149 6.33 7.02 10.73
CA TYR A 149 6.30 7.65 12.05
C TYR A 149 4.88 7.99 12.48
N ASN A 150 4.05 8.51 11.58
CA ASN A 150 2.63 8.74 11.82
C ASN A 150 1.89 7.46 12.23
N ALA A 151 2.19 6.33 11.58
CA ALA A 151 1.62 5.03 11.93
C ALA A 151 2.06 4.58 13.33
N ILE A 152 3.33 4.77 13.70
CA ILE A 152 3.84 4.45 15.03
C ILE A 152 3.15 5.28 16.11
N GLU A 153 2.97 6.58 15.88
CA GLU A 153 2.26 7.47 16.81
C GLU A 153 0.80 7.03 17.03
N LYS A 154 0.09 6.68 15.96
CA LYS A 154 -1.28 6.14 16.03
C LYS A 154 -1.34 4.82 16.82
N MET A 155 -0.41 3.90 16.57
CA MET A 155 -0.32 2.64 17.32
C MET A 155 -0.10 2.89 18.82
N GLN A 156 0.80 3.81 19.18
CA GLN A 156 1.06 4.15 20.58
C GLN A 156 -0.14 4.82 21.26
N ALA A 157 -0.88 5.66 20.53
CA ALA A 157 -2.10 6.27 21.05
C ALA A 157 -3.19 5.23 21.33
N GLN A 158 -3.38 4.26 20.42
CA GLN A 158 -4.35 3.19 20.59
C GLN A 158 -4.04 2.33 21.81
N HIS A 159 -2.78 1.92 21.99
CA HIS A 159 -2.36 1.12 23.14
C HIS A 159 -2.59 1.83 24.49
N LYS A 160 -2.51 3.16 24.53
CA LYS A 160 -2.84 3.93 25.74
C LYS A 160 -4.33 3.90 26.04
N LEU A 161 -5.17 4.07 25.01
CA LEU A 161 -6.62 3.99 25.15
C LEU A 161 -7.07 2.59 25.61
N ASP A 162 -6.46 1.54 25.06
CA ASP A 162 -6.79 0.16 25.41
C ASP A 162 -6.31 -0.17 26.84
N GLY A 163 -5.11 0.30 27.23
CA GLY A 163 -4.57 0.14 28.59
C GLY A 163 -5.34 0.92 29.66
N ASP A 164 -5.86 2.10 29.33
CA ASP A 164 -6.72 2.89 30.23
C ASP A 164 -8.14 2.27 30.37
N SER A 165 -8.53 1.35 29.49
CA SER A 165 -9.83 0.67 29.53
C SER A 165 -9.84 -0.65 30.34
N GLU A 166 -8.66 -1.24 30.59
CA GLU A 166 -8.54 -2.49 31.38
C GLU A 166 -8.48 -2.24 32.90
N ASP A 167 -8.30 -1.00 33.36
CA ASP A 167 -8.19 -0.65 34.79
C ASP A 167 -9.56 -0.33 35.47
N ASP A 168 -10.68 -0.44 34.75
CA ASP A 168 -12.02 -0.08 35.25
C ASP A 168 -12.92 -1.29 35.61
N THR A 169 -12.34 -2.50 35.72
CA THR A 169 -13.03 -3.67 36.31
C THR A 169 -12.29 -4.20 37.52
N THR A 170 -12.61 -3.60 38.68
CA THR A 170 -12.45 -4.15 40.04
C THR A 170 -13.06 -5.52 40.23
#